data_AF-A0A661DE92-F1
#
_entry.id   AF-A0A661DE92-F1
#
_cell.length_a   1.000
_cell.length_b   1.000
_cell.length_c   1.000
_cell.angle_alpha   90.00
_cell.angle_beta   90.00
_cell.angle_gamma   90.00
#
_symmetry.space_group_name_H-M   'P 1'
#
loop_
_entity.id
_entity.type
_entity.pdbx_description
1 polymer ?
#
loop_
_entity_poly.entity_id
_entity_poly.type
_entity_poly.pdbx_seq_one_letter_code
_entity_poly.pdbx_strand_id
1 'polypeptide(L)'
;MTDRYPWMTEDQKECYEFLCDLYLGEHHLGGKLHEWGIGIRLNTHQTHRFASFDFDALTRAVVMAHDRCIRFSIEPSGPGMLGLVLHKRHEREGRIWDRHPTIETAIETIRGSK
;
A
#
# COMPACT_ATOMS: atom_id res chain seq x y z
N MET A 1 14.62 9.82 9.84
CA MET A 1 14.08 9.82 8.46
C MET A 1 13.22 11.07 8.32
N THR A 2 13.74 12.19 7.82
CA THR A 2 12.92 13.43 7.79
C THR A 2 13.21 14.44 6.67
N ASP A 3 14.34 14.40 5.98
CA ASP A 3 14.66 15.50 5.04
C ASP A 3 14.32 15.21 3.56
N ARG A 4 14.06 13.95 3.20
CA ARG A 4 13.88 13.56 1.78
C ARG A 4 12.52 13.99 1.20
N TYR A 5 11.47 14.01 2.02
CA TYR A 5 10.10 14.32 1.61
C TYR A 5 9.43 15.23 2.65
N PRO A 6 9.73 16.55 2.65
CA PRO A 6 9.25 17.48 3.67
C PRO A 6 7.73 17.70 3.63
N TRP A 7 7.06 17.26 2.56
CA TRP A 7 5.62 17.36 2.38
C TRP A 7 4.82 16.27 3.11
N MET A 8 5.47 15.22 3.62
CA MET A 8 4.74 14.10 4.23
C MET A 8 4.16 14.45 5.61
N THR A 9 2.86 14.27 5.76
CA THR A 9 2.18 14.14 7.05
C THR A 9 2.56 12.83 7.75
N GLU A 10 2.20 12.66 9.03
CA GLU A 10 2.42 11.39 9.75
C GLU A 10 1.74 10.19 9.07
N ASP A 11 0.49 10.36 8.61
CA ASP A 11 -0.23 9.32 7.85
C ASP A 11 0.51 8.92 6.56
N GLN A 12 1.09 9.90 5.86
CA GLN A 12 1.88 9.66 4.65
C GLN A 12 3.24 9.01 4.97
N LYS A 13 3.85 9.33 6.13
CA LYS A 13 5.05 8.65 6.62
C LYS A 13 4.78 7.19 6.95
N GLU A 14 3.67 6.86 7.60
CA GLU A 14 3.30 5.46 7.84
C GLU A 14 3.07 4.69 6.52
N CYS A 15 2.45 5.33 5.53
CA CYS A 15 2.32 4.75 4.19
C CYS A 15 3.69 4.56 3.52
N TYR A 16 4.64 5.46 3.77
CA TYR A 16 5.99 5.35 3.24
C TYR A 16 6.79 4.23 3.91
N GLU A 17 6.67 4.08 5.24
CA GLU A 17 7.25 2.96 6.00
C GLU A 17 6.68 1.62 5.54
N PHE A 18 5.37 1.56 5.27
CA PHE A 18 4.76 0.40 4.62
C PHE A 18 5.47 0.03 3.31
N LEU A 19 5.75 1.00 2.45
CA LEU A 19 6.46 0.77 1.19
C LEU A 19 7.90 0.31 1.43
N CYS A 20 8.61 0.92 2.37
CA CYS A 20 9.96 0.49 2.75
C CYS A 20 9.97 -0.97 3.19
N ASP A 21 9.06 -1.38 4.08
CA ASP A 21 8.98 -2.75 4.58
C ASP A 21 8.57 -3.74 3.48
N LEU A 22 7.64 -3.35 2.60
CA LEU A 22 7.22 -4.18 1.47
C LEU A 22 8.38 -4.46 0.50
N TYR A 23 9.25 -3.49 0.29
CA TYR A 23 10.43 -3.61 -0.56
C TYR A 23 11.67 -4.14 0.15
N LEU A 24 11.58 -4.46 1.44
CA LEU A 24 12.69 -4.92 2.30
C LEU A 24 13.79 -3.85 2.50
N GLY A 25 13.40 -2.57 2.47
CA GLY A 25 14.26 -1.42 2.74
C GLY A 25 14.09 -0.29 1.72
N GLU A 26 14.37 0.95 2.15
CA GLU A 26 14.27 2.14 1.30
C GLU A 26 15.13 2.05 0.03
N HIS A 27 16.31 1.45 0.11
CA HIS A 27 17.23 1.32 -1.01
C HIS A 27 16.73 0.38 -2.12
N HIS A 28 15.67 -0.39 -1.85
CA HIS A 28 14.98 -1.24 -2.82
C HIS A 28 13.71 -0.60 -3.41
N LEU A 29 13.31 0.60 -2.93
CA LEU A 29 12.22 1.39 -3.50
C LEU A 29 12.64 1.99 -4.85
N GLY A 30 12.55 1.18 -5.90
CA GLY A 30 12.71 1.61 -7.29
C GLY A 30 11.41 2.21 -7.81
N GLY A 31 11.43 3.49 -8.13
CA GLY A 31 10.29 4.23 -8.67
C GLY A 31 10.31 5.70 -8.29
N LYS A 32 9.29 6.44 -8.72
CA LYS A 32 9.08 7.84 -8.34
C LYS A 32 7.95 7.94 -7.34
N LEU A 33 8.23 8.54 -6.17
CA LEU A 33 7.25 8.79 -5.12
C LEU A 33 6.63 10.17 -5.29
N HIS A 34 5.32 10.26 -5.03
CA HIS A 34 4.51 11.46 -5.18
C HIS A 34 3.55 11.61 -4.01
N GLU A 35 3.24 12.87 -3.67
CA GLU A 35 2.05 13.21 -2.88
C GLU A 35 0.77 12.81 -3.65
N TRP A 36 -0.23 12.29 -2.95
CA TRP A 36 -1.50 11.87 -3.54
C TRP A 36 -2.68 12.22 -2.63
N GLY A 37 -3.01 13.51 -2.56
CA GLY A 37 -3.96 14.04 -1.59
C GLY A 37 -3.48 13.73 -0.16
N ILE A 38 -4.34 13.10 0.65
CA ILE A 38 -3.99 12.66 2.01
C ILE A 38 -3.13 11.38 2.06
N GLY A 39 -2.75 10.83 0.91
CA GLY A 39 -1.95 9.62 0.79
C GLY A 39 -0.69 9.83 -0.03
N ILE A 40 -0.09 8.71 -0.48
CA ILE A 40 1.10 8.71 -1.33
C ILE A 40 0.91 7.80 -2.54
N ARG A 41 1.69 8.04 -3.59
CA ARG A 41 1.72 7.23 -4.80
C ARG A 41 3.15 6.92 -5.23
N LEU A 42 3.47 5.64 -5.41
CA LEU A 42 4.73 5.18 -6.00
C LEU A 42 4.48 4.66 -7.42
N ASN A 43 5.11 5.28 -8.42
CA ASN A 43 5.11 4.78 -9.78
C ASN A 43 6.36 3.91 -9.99
N THR A 44 6.20 2.61 -10.29
CA THR A 44 7.30 1.64 -10.33
C THR A 44 7.26 0.72 -11.57
N HIS A 45 8.44 0.36 -12.07
CA HIS A 45 8.63 -0.69 -13.08
C HIS A 45 8.86 -2.09 -12.45
N GLN A 46 8.94 -2.20 -11.12
CA GLN A 46 9.16 -3.47 -10.42
C GLN A 46 7.88 -4.33 -10.36
N THR A 47 7.22 -4.50 -11.51
CA THR A 47 5.91 -5.14 -11.64
C THR A 47 5.96 -6.64 -11.36
N HIS A 48 7.08 -7.29 -11.69
CA HIS A 48 7.32 -8.73 -11.48
C HIS A 48 7.22 -9.16 -10.00
N ARG A 49 7.45 -8.26 -9.05
CA ARG A 49 7.40 -8.59 -7.60
C ARG A 49 5.99 -8.93 -7.11
N PHE A 50 4.97 -8.50 -7.84
CA PHE A 50 3.55 -8.66 -7.48
C PHE A 50 2.91 -9.93 -8.04
N ALA A 51 3.73 -10.91 -8.47
CA ALA A 51 3.25 -12.24 -8.79
C ALA A 51 2.68 -12.95 -7.55
N SER A 52 1.78 -13.91 -7.77
CA SER A 52 1.20 -14.75 -6.71
C SER A 52 2.09 -15.94 -6.35
N PHE A 53 3.07 -16.28 -7.19
CA PHE A 53 3.97 -17.42 -7.06
C PHE A 53 5.27 -17.08 -7.80
N ASP A 54 6.43 -17.34 -7.19
CA ASP A 54 7.81 -16.90 -7.55
C ASP A 54 8.29 -15.59 -6.91
N PHE A 55 7.35 -14.73 -6.50
CA PHE A 55 7.49 -13.62 -5.55
C PHE A 55 6.20 -13.51 -4.73
N ASP A 56 6.18 -12.65 -3.70
CA ASP A 56 5.05 -12.54 -2.76
C ASP A 56 4.69 -11.11 -2.37
N ALA A 57 5.18 -10.08 -3.08
CA ALA A 57 4.95 -8.69 -2.67
C ALA A 57 3.45 -8.33 -2.70
N LEU A 58 2.68 -8.89 -3.63
CA LEU A 58 1.22 -8.69 -3.62
C LEU A 58 0.59 -9.27 -2.35
N THR A 59 0.92 -10.51 -2.00
CA THR A 59 0.41 -11.19 -0.80
C THR A 59 0.84 -10.47 0.48
N ARG A 60 2.11 -10.08 0.58
CA ARG A 60 2.64 -9.28 1.71
C ARG A 60 1.92 -7.94 1.84
N ALA A 61 1.74 -7.22 0.73
CA ALA A 61 1.04 -5.95 0.73
C ALA A 61 -0.40 -6.09 1.23
N VAL A 62 -1.11 -7.15 0.84
CA VAL A 62 -2.46 -7.44 1.35
C VAL A 62 -2.43 -7.66 2.87
N VAL A 63 -1.58 -8.55 3.38
CA VAL A 63 -1.50 -8.83 4.83
C VAL A 63 -1.15 -7.54 5.59
N MET A 64 -0.09 -6.85 5.18
CA MET A 64 0.35 -5.61 5.82
C MET A 64 -0.72 -4.51 5.78
N ALA A 65 -1.51 -4.41 4.70
CA ALA A 65 -2.53 -3.38 4.52
C ALA A 65 -3.61 -3.52 5.58
N HIS A 66 -4.05 -4.76 5.80
CA HIS A 66 -4.99 -5.09 6.86
C HIS A 66 -4.39 -4.88 8.25
N ASP A 67 -3.17 -5.32 8.52
CA ASP A 67 -2.55 -5.15 9.84
C ASP A 67 -2.38 -3.68 10.23
N ARG A 68 -1.90 -2.86 9.28
CA ARG A 68 -1.56 -1.45 9.52
C ARG A 68 -2.71 -0.48 9.30
N CYS A 69 -3.91 -0.94 8.96
CA CYS A 69 -5.00 -0.06 8.52
C CYS A 69 -4.59 0.87 7.36
N ILE A 70 -3.93 0.35 6.33
CA ILE A 70 -3.52 1.16 5.17
C ILE A 70 -4.23 0.61 3.94
N ARG A 71 -5.08 1.42 3.31
CA ARG A 71 -5.69 1.08 2.03
C ARG A 71 -4.62 1.08 0.96
N PHE A 72 -4.21 -0.11 0.53
CA PHE A 72 -3.31 -0.32 -0.59
C PHE A 72 -4.12 -0.58 -1.88
N SER A 73 -3.85 0.17 -2.95
CA SER A 73 -4.44 -0.05 -4.27
C SER A 73 -3.40 0.01 -5.38
N ILE A 74 -3.56 -0.86 -6.37
CA ILE A 74 -2.74 -0.86 -7.58
C ILE A 74 -3.55 -0.16 -8.69
N GLU A 75 -2.96 0.85 -9.29
CA GLU A 75 -3.55 1.67 -10.36
C GLU A 75 -2.65 1.69 -11.60
N PRO A 76 -3.21 1.99 -12.79
CA PRO A 76 -2.40 2.28 -13.97
C PRO A 76 -1.52 3.51 -13.74
N SER A 77 -0.26 3.47 -14.17
CA SER A 77 0.66 4.63 -14.12
C SER A 77 1.16 5.05 -15.50
N GLY A 78 1.70 4.11 -16.27
CA GLY A 78 2.30 4.35 -17.59
C GLY A 78 2.71 3.02 -18.24
N PRO A 79 3.21 3.02 -19.49
CA PRO A 79 3.60 1.79 -20.17
C PRO A 79 4.59 0.97 -19.35
N GLY A 80 4.20 -0.27 -19.00
CA GLY A 80 5.02 -1.18 -18.21
C GLY A 80 5.23 -0.76 -16.74
N MET A 81 4.35 0.08 -16.19
CA MET A 81 4.43 0.55 -14.79
C MET A 81 3.15 0.30 -14.01
N LEU A 82 3.32 0.06 -12.72
CA LEU A 82 2.25 0.09 -11.73
C LEU A 82 2.34 1.38 -10.90
N GLY A 83 1.17 1.94 -10.57
CA GLY A 83 1.01 2.97 -9.55
C GLY A 83 0.53 2.34 -8.25
N LEU A 84 1.35 2.34 -7.22
CA LEU A 84 0.96 1.86 -5.90
C LEU A 84 0.47 3.05 -5.08
N VAL A 85 -0.81 3.05 -4.71
CA VAL A 85 -1.48 4.14 -4.00
C VAL A 85 -1.83 3.68 -2.59
N LEU A 86 -1.45 4.49 -1.60
CA LEU A 86 -1.61 4.16 -0.19
C LEU A 86 -2.28 5.31 0.56
N HIS A 87 -3.29 4.95 1.37
CA HIS A 87 -3.97 5.88 2.26
C HIS A 87 -4.14 5.25 3.64
N LYS A 88 -3.68 5.95 4.68
CA LYS A 88 -3.94 5.55 6.06
C LYS A 88 -5.43 5.60 6.36
N ARG A 89 -5.88 4.63 7.15
CA ARG A 89 -7.19 4.53 7.77
C ARG A 89 -6.99 4.45 9.27
N HIS A 90 -7.95 4.97 10.01
CA HIS A 90 -7.85 5.06 11.48
C HIS A 90 -8.85 4.14 12.18
N GLU A 91 -9.90 3.73 11.48
CA GLU A 91 -10.99 2.93 12.04
C GLU A 91 -11.02 1.52 11.44
N ARG A 92 -11.57 0.56 12.18
CA ARG A 92 -11.88 -0.80 11.67
C ARG A 92 -13.30 -0.91 11.12
N GLU A 93 -14.19 -0.06 11.62
CA GLU A 93 -15.61 -0.04 11.30
C GLU A 93 -16.06 1.36 10.90
N GLY A 94 -17.33 1.52 10.49
CA GLY A 94 -17.89 2.81 10.10
C GLY A 94 -17.93 3.04 8.58
N ARG A 95 -17.67 4.28 8.15
CA ARG A 95 -17.78 4.64 6.72
C ARG A 95 -16.66 4.00 5.92
N ILE A 96 -16.94 3.68 4.67
CA ILE A 96 -16.00 3.01 3.76
C ILE A 96 -14.66 3.75 3.58
N TRP A 97 -14.67 5.08 3.72
CA TRP A 97 -13.49 5.93 3.55
C TRP A 97 -12.65 6.05 4.83
N ASP A 98 -13.22 5.70 5.98
CA ASP A 98 -12.57 5.81 7.30
C ASP A 98 -12.08 4.44 7.79
N ARG A 99 -12.76 3.36 7.35
CA ARG A 99 -12.52 2.00 7.84
C ARG A 99 -11.52 1.19 7.01
N HIS A 100 -10.82 0.27 7.68
CA HIS A 100 -10.09 -0.84 7.06
C HIS A 100 -10.31 -2.13 7.88
N PRO A 101 -11.00 -3.16 7.32
CA PRO A 101 -11.27 -4.38 8.06
C PRO A 101 -9.97 -5.15 8.39
N THR A 102 -10.04 -6.10 9.30
CA THR A 102 -8.96 -7.07 9.51
C THR A 102 -8.86 -8.04 8.33
N ILE A 103 -7.76 -8.79 8.25
CA ILE A 103 -7.57 -9.75 7.17
C ILE A 103 -8.56 -10.92 7.31
N GLU A 104 -8.91 -11.34 8.52
CA GLU A 104 -9.86 -12.41 8.80
C GLU A 104 -11.25 -12.03 8.28
N THR A 105 -11.76 -10.85 8.64
CA THR A 105 -13.05 -10.36 8.14
C THR A 105 -13.06 -10.22 6.63
N ALA A 106 -11.96 -9.76 6.03
CA ALA A 106 -11.84 -9.67 4.58
C ALA A 106 -11.87 -11.06 3.92
N ILE A 107 -11.14 -12.03 4.47
CA ILE A 107 -11.12 -13.42 4.01
C ILE A 107 -12.51 -14.05 4.11
N GLU A 108 -13.19 -13.89 5.25
CA GLU A 108 -14.56 -14.38 5.45
C GLU A 108 -15.51 -13.77 4.43
N THR A 109 -15.41 -12.46 4.18
CA THR A 109 -16.23 -11.77 3.17
C THR A 109 -15.99 -12.34 1.77
N ILE A 110 -14.72 -12.51 1.37
CA ILE A 110 -14.36 -13.03 0.04
C ILE A 110 -14.83 -14.48 -0.13
N ARG A 111 -14.67 -15.32 0.90
CA ARG A 111 -15.06 -16.74 0.86
C ARG A 111 -16.57 -16.94 0.98
N GLY A 112 -17.24 -16.09 1.75
CA GLY A 112 -18.67 -16.16 2.05
C GLY A 112 -19.56 -15.52 0.99
N SER A 113 -19.00 -14.69 0.12
CA SER A 113 -19.71 -14.15 -1.04
C SER A 113 -19.85 -15.24 -2.11
N LYS A 114 -21.06 -15.76 -2.28
CA LYS A 114 -21.51 -16.41 -3.52
C LYS A 114 -22.14 -15.38 -4.44
#